data_AF-W7CZJ8-F1
#
_entry.id   AF-W7CZJ8-F1
#
_cell.length_a   1.000
_cell.length_b   1.000
_cell.length_c   1.000
_cell.angle_alpha   90.00
_cell.angle_beta   90.00
_cell.angle_gamma   90.00
#
_symmetry.space_group_name_H-M   'P 1'
#
loop_
_entity.id
_entity.type
_entity.pdbx_description
1 polymer ?
#
loop_
_entity_poly.entity_id
_entity_poly.type
_entity_poly.pdbx_seq_one_letter_code
_entity_poly.pdbx_strand_id
1 'polypeptide(L)'
;MLSIFEQQTVKIKIKKGAQDAHEAVRPSRLDKAPADIKKYLSRDQFRLYKLIWERFIASQMAPAVLDTMRVDLSNNNVNFRANGSKIKFNGFMKVYVEGTDDGSDEKENILPDMTTGDTVQSLNVDPRQHFTQPPPRFTEARLVKTLEEIGIGRPSTYAPTLDTIQRRNYVTLDNKRFMPTELGEIVYALVAEYFPEIIDVTFTANMEEKLDAVEHGKMEWKKVIDEFYRPFEKEVQKAEAEMEKIVIEDEPAGIDCELCGKPMVIKMGRYGKFMACSGFPDCRNTKAIVKEIGVMCPDCKEGHVIERKSKKNRLFYGCDKYPECEYVSWDRPIERPCPKCDKHTLVVKKLKKGNQITCTACDYKEEEQK
;
A
#
# COMPACT_ATOMS: atom_id res chain seq x y z
N MET A 1 -23.13 10.45 50.98
CA MET A 1 -23.04 11.29 49.78
C MET A 1 -22.29 10.52 48.70
N LEU A 2 -22.87 9.41 48.25
CA LEU A 2 -22.34 8.58 47.15
C LEU A 2 -22.86 9.18 45.86
N SER A 3 -22.12 10.15 45.33
CA SER A 3 -22.39 10.77 44.03
C SER A 3 -22.11 9.74 42.94
N ILE A 4 -23.20 9.32 42.33
CA ILE A 4 -23.33 8.52 41.12
C ILE A 4 -22.28 8.95 40.08
N PHE A 5 -21.27 8.11 39.84
CA PHE A 5 -20.59 8.12 38.54
C PHE A 5 -21.61 7.59 37.54
N GLU A 6 -22.33 8.50 36.90
CA GLU A 6 -23.16 8.19 35.76
C GLU A 6 -22.21 7.70 34.66
N GLN A 7 -22.09 6.39 34.50
CA GLN A 7 -21.40 5.80 33.36
C GLN A 7 -22.16 6.25 32.12
N GLN A 8 -21.64 7.27 31.42
CA GLN A 8 -22.04 7.55 30.05
C GLN A 8 -21.71 6.31 29.23
N THR A 9 -22.67 5.41 29.08
CA THR A 9 -22.60 4.32 28.12
C THR A 9 -22.46 4.94 26.75
N VAL A 10 -21.28 4.83 26.15
CA VAL A 10 -21.04 5.22 24.77
C VAL A 10 -21.97 4.36 23.91
N LYS A 11 -23.06 4.95 23.41
CA LYS A 11 -23.97 4.28 22.46
C LYS A 11 -23.20 4.05 21.16
N ILE A 12 -22.66 2.85 20.98
CA ILE A 12 -22.04 2.43 19.72
C ILE A 12 -23.18 2.27 18.70
N LYS A 13 -23.12 3.00 17.59
CA LYS A 13 -23.98 2.74 16.42
C LYS A 13 -23.60 1.37 15.86
N ILE A 14 -24.45 0.37 16.06
CA ILE A 14 -24.32 -0.95 15.44
C ILE A 14 -24.49 -0.76 13.91
N LYS A 15 -23.53 -1.24 13.12
CA LYS A 15 -23.62 -1.22 11.65
C LYS A 15 -24.85 -2.02 11.21
N LYS A 16 -25.58 -1.52 10.20
CA LYS A 16 -26.60 -2.32 9.49
C LYS A 16 -25.95 -3.62 9.01
N GLY A 17 -26.51 -4.78 9.35
CA GLY A 17 -26.00 -6.10 8.94
C GLY A 17 -24.96 -6.73 9.89
N ALA A 18 -24.60 -6.09 11.01
CA ALA A 18 -23.77 -6.75 12.01
C ALA A 18 -24.55 -7.91 12.65
N GLN A 19 -24.02 -9.13 12.52
CA GLN A 19 -24.57 -10.32 13.16
C GLN A 19 -24.49 -10.14 14.69
N ASP A 20 -25.66 -10.01 15.33
CA ASP A 20 -25.83 -9.61 16.75
C ASP A 20 -25.24 -10.62 17.76
N ALA A 21 -24.70 -11.75 17.28
CA ALA A 21 -24.06 -12.79 18.08
C ALA A 21 -22.51 -12.77 18.03
N HIS A 22 -21.91 -11.84 17.28
CA HIS A 22 -20.46 -11.76 17.13
C HIS A 22 -19.83 -10.73 18.06
N GLU A 23 -18.85 -11.18 18.84
CA GLU A 23 -18.04 -10.32 19.66
C GLU A 23 -16.92 -9.65 18.85
N ALA A 24 -16.48 -8.47 19.30
CA ALA A 24 -15.27 -7.85 18.78
C ALA A 24 -14.04 -8.75 19.02
N VAL A 25 -13.03 -8.64 18.16
CA VAL A 25 -11.75 -9.31 18.38
C VAL A 25 -11.08 -8.73 19.63
N ARG A 26 -10.99 -9.54 20.69
CA ARG A 26 -10.48 -9.16 22.00
C ARG A 26 -9.67 -10.29 22.63
N PRO A 27 -8.84 -10.01 23.66
CA PRO A 27 -8.24 -11.07 24.44
C PRO A 27 -9.32 -11.94 25.07
N SER A 28 -9.15 -13.26 25.00
CA SER A 28 -10.01 -14.21 25.72
C SER A 28 -9.88 -14.08 27.23
N ARG A 29 -8.70 -13.64 27.70
CA ARG A 29 -8.35 -13.42 29.11
C ARG A 29 -7.62 -12.10 29.29
N LEU A 30 -8.24 -11.16 30.01
CA LEU A 30 -7.68 -9.83 30.25
C LEU A 30 -6.52 -9.84 31.25
N ASP A 31 -6.51 -10.81 32.17
CA ASP A 31 -5.45 -11.03 33.16
C ASP A 31 -4.13 -11.53 32.56
N LYS A 32 -4.12 -11.82 31.25
CA LYS A 32 -2.92 -12.18 30.49
C LYS A 32 -2.38 -10.96 29.77
N ALA A 33 -1.63 -10.11 30.49
CA ALA A 33 -0.98 -8.97 29.86
C ALA A 33 0.05 -9.46 28.81
N PRO A 34 0.34 -8.67 27.76
CA PRO A 34 1.25 -9.09 26.69
C PRO A 34 2.61 -9.58 27.21
N ALA A 35 3.17 -8.91 28.22
CA ALA A 35 4.45 -9.28 28.81
C ALA A 35 4.46 -10.70 29.39
N ASP A 36 3.36 -11.15 29.99
CA ASP A 36 3.27 -12.43 30.70
C ASP A 36 3.25 -13.63 29.75
N ILE A 37 2.69 -13.44 28.56
CA ILE A 37 2.53 -14.52 27.57
C ILE A 37 3.56 -14.47 26.44
N LYS A 38 4.41 -13.45 26.40
CA LYS A 38 5.42 -13.24 25.35
C LYS A 38 6.28 -14.48 25.08
N LYS A 39 6.64 -15.23 26.12
CA LYS A 39 7.49 -16.43 26.01
C LYS A 39 6.83 -17.61 25.27
N TYR A 40 5.50 -17.60 25.13
CA TYR A 40 4.74 -18.65 24.45
C TYR A 40 4.39 -18.30 23.00
N LEU A 41 4.71 -17.07 22.56
CA LEU A 41 4.29 -16.55 21.27
C LEU A 41 5.51 -16.32 20.37
N SER A 42 5.31 -16.54 19.07
CA SER A 42 6.25 -16.03 18.08
C SER A 42 6.27 -14.50 18.11
N ARG A 43 7.29 -13.89 17.50
CA ARG A 43 7.42 -12.43 17.43
C ARG A 43 6.17 -11.76 16.83
N ASP A 44 5.61 -12.32 15.78
CA ASP A 44 4.47 -11.74 15.07
C ASP A 44 3.15 -12.00 15.81
N GLN A 45 2.98 -13.18 16.40
CA GLN A 45 1.86 -13.47 17.30
C GLN A 45 1.85 -12.53 18.51
N PHE A 46 3.00 -12.31 19.13
CA PHE A 46 3.13 -11.37 20.25
C PHE A 46 2.75 -9.95 19.87
N ARG A 47 3.22 -9.47 18.70
CA ARG A 47 2.87 -8.12 18.20
C ARG A 47 1.39 -7.97 17.95
N LEU A 48 0.75 -8.95 17.32
CA LEU A 48 -0.68 -8.93 17.05
C LEU A 48 -1.49 -9.03 18.35
N TYR A 49 -1.12 -9.92 19.26
CA TYR A 49 -1.77 -10.03 20.57
C TYR A 49 -1.66 -8.72 21.36
N LYS A 50 -0.46 -8.14 21.42
CA LYS A 50 -0.21 -6.86 22.09
C LYS A 50 -1.12 -5.77 21.53
N LEU A 51 -1.21 -5.65 20.20
CA LEU A 51 -2.09 -4.70 19.53
C LEU A 51 -3.57 -4.90 19.91
N ILE A 52 -4.07 -6.14 19.86
CA ILE A 52 -5.45 -6.49 20.21
C ILE A 52 -5.72 -6.14 21.68
N TRP A 53 -4.80 -6.51 22.58
CA TRP A 53 -4.93 -6.26 24.00
C TRP A 53 -4.94 -4.77 24.33
N GLU A 54 -3.99 -4.00 23.79
CA GLU A 54 -3.90 -2.54 24.01
C GLU A 54 -5.13 -1.82 23.46
N ARG A 55 -5.58 -2.20 22.26
CA ARG A 55 -6.79 -1.62 21.64
C ARG A 55 -8.04 -1.92 22.47
N PHE A 56 -8.19 -3.15 22.95
CA PHE A 56 -9.35 -3.53 23.78
C PHE A 56 -9.36 -2.79 25.12
N ILE A 57 -8.23 -2.74 25.83
CA ILE A 57 -8.11 -2.03 27.11
C ILE A 57 -8.38 -0.53 26.92
N ALA A 58 -7.79 0.08 25.90
CA ALA A 58 -8.02 1.49 25.56
C ALA A 58 -9.50 1.80 25.30
N SER A 59 -10.26 0.88 24.68
CA SER A 59 -11.70 1.05 24.44
C SER A 59 -12.54 1.18 25.72
N GLN A 60 -12.02 0.70 26.85
CA GLN A 60 -12.68 0.75 28.16
C GLN A 60 -12.10 1.84 29.07
N MET A 61 -11.11 2.61 28.60
CA MET A 61 -10.48 3.69 29.36
C MET A 61 -11.18 5.02 29.17
N ALA A 62 -10.95 5.96 30.11
CA ALA A 62 -11.44 7.32 29.99
C ALA A 62 -10.90 8.03 28.73
N PRO A 63 -11.67 8.92 28.09
CA PRO A 63 -11.21 9.74 26.98
C PRO A 63 -9.96 10.55 27.33
N ALA A 64 -9.11 10.82 26.33
CA ALA A 64 -8.05 11.82 26.48
C ALA A 64 -8.66 13.23 26.44
N VAL A 65 -8.08 14.16 27.21
CA VAL A 65 -8.45 15.58 27.21
C VAL A 65 -7.27 16.38 26.68
N LEU A 66 -7.51 17.16 25.63
CA LEU A 66 -6.51 18.04 25.02
C LEU A 66 -6.94 19.49 25.14
N ASP A 67 -5.99 20.36 25.49
CA ASP A 67 -6.15 21.79 25.37
C ASP A 67 -5.63 22.20 23.98
N THR A 68 -6.54 22.64 23.11
CA THR A 68 -6.20 23.12 21.77
C THR A 68 -6.12 24.64 21.76
N MET A 69 -5.07 25.19 21.16
CA MET A 69 -4.87 26.62 21.02
C MET A 69 -4.71 27.01 19.56
N ARG A 70 -5.36 28.11 19.18
CA ARG A 70 -5.16 28.80 17.90
C ARG A 70 -4.70 30.22 18.20
N VAL A 71 -3.57 30.60 17.63
CA VAL A 71 -2.99 31.94 17.76
C VAL A 71 -2.97 32.58 16.39
N ASP A 72 -3.62 33.74 16.28
CA ASP A 72 -3.60 34.60 15.10
C ASP A 72 -2.72 35.81 15.40
N LEU A 73 -1.69 36.04 14.58
CA LEU A 73 -0.71 37.12 14.72
C LEU A 73 -0.85 38.07 13.53
N SER A 74 -1.03 39.36 13.79
CA SER A 74 -1.15 40.40 12.76
C SER A 74 0.09 41.29 12.76
N ASN A 75 0.66 41.54 11.58
CA ASN A 75 1.73 42.51 11.38
C ASN A 75 1.56 43.20 10.02
N ASN A 76 1.39 44.53 10.01
CA ASN A 76 1.29 45.34 8.79
C ASN A 76 0.37 44.74 7.69
N ASN A 77 -0.86 44.37 8.08
CA ASN A 77 -1.88 43.75 7.23
C ASN A 77 -1.59 42.31 6.75
N VAL A 78 -0.56 41.65 7.27
CA VAL A 78 -0.29 40.22 7.05
C VAL A 78 -0.70 39.43 8.31
N ASN A 79 -1.49 38.38 8.11
CA ASN A 79 -1.95 37.49 9.18
C ASN A 79 -1.18 36.17 9.13
N PHE A 80 -0.58 35.80 10.26
CA PHE A 80 0.04 34.50 10.49
C PHE A 80 -0.84 33.70 11.46
N ARG A 81 -0.88 32.38 11.27
CA ARG A 81 -1.66 31.47 12.13
C ARG A 81 -0.79 30.33 12.62
N ALA A 82 -0.86 30.09 13.92
CA ALA A 82 -0.31 28.89 14.56
C ALA A 82 -1.44 28.10 15.22
N ASN A 83 -1.45 26.78 14.99
CA ASN A 83 -2.32 25.85 15.72
C ASN A 83 -1.45 24.96 16.59
N GLY A 84 -1.86 24.74 17.82
CA GLY A 84 -1.19 23.87 18.76
C GLY A 84 -2.17 23.08 19.61
N SER A 85 -1.67 22.00 20.20
CA SER A 85 -2.42 21.19 21.14
C SER A 85 -1.47 20.67 22.22
N LYS A 86 -1.99 20.53 23.43
CA LYS A 86 -1.29 19.93 24.57
C LYS A 86 -2.22 18.94 25.24
N ILE A 87 -1.72 17.74 25.52
CA ILE A 87 -2.50 16.76 26.27
C ILE A 87 -2.58 17.19 27.73
N LYS A 88 -3.80 17.43 28.22
CA LYS A 88 -4.10 17.74 29.62
C LYS A 88 -4.30 16.46 30.44
N PHE A 89 -4.94 15.46 29.82
CA PHE A 89 -5.13 14.14 30.41
C PHE A 89 -5.00 13.08 29.33
N ASN A 90 -4.09 12.12 29.53
CA ASN A 90 -3.80 11.10 28.53
C ASN A 90 -4.94 10.11 28.29
N GLY A 91 -5.80 9.84 29.27
CA GLY A 91 -6.87 8.84 29.11
C GLY A 91 -6.38 7.52 28.50
N PHE A 92 -7.12 7.02 27.51
CA PHE A 92 -6.78 5.82 26.74
C PHE A 92 -5.43 5.91 25.98
N MET A 93 -4.94 7.11 25.66
CA MET A 93 -3.69 7.31 24.92
C MET A 93 -2.46 6.81 25.69
N LYS A 94 -2.58 6.58 27.00
CA LYS A 94 -1.54 5.95 27.81
C LYS A 94 -1.24 4.51 27.38
N VAL A 95 -2.21 3.82 26.77
CA VAL A 95 -2.11 2.42 26.38
C VAL A 95 -2.14 2.25 24.86
N TYR A 96 -2.82 3.12 24.13
CA TYR A 96 -2.98 2.98 22.68
C TYR A 96 -3.09 4.32 21.95
N VAL A 97 -2.32 4.48 20.88
CA VAL A 97 -2.42 5.59 19.92
C VAL A 97 -2.49 4.99 18.51
N GLU A 98 -3.45 5.44 17.70
CA GLU A 98 -3.53 5.00 16.30
C GLU A 98 -2.34 5.53 15.49
N GLY A 99 -1.72 4.66 14.70
CA GLY A 99 -0.71 5.08 13.73
C GLY A 99 -1.36 5.56 12.44
N THR A 100 -0.64 6.41 11.70
CA THR A 100 -1.02 6.80 10.34
C THR A 100 -0.37 5.86 9.31
N ASP A 101 -1.07 5.60 8.20
CA ASP A 101 -0.55 4.77 7.10
C ASP A 101 0.74 5.33 6.48
N ASP A 102 0.92 6.65 6.54
CA ASP A 102 2.07 7.36 6.01
C ASP A 102 3.23 7.48 7.02
N GLY A 103 3.05 6.98 8.25
CA GLY A 103 4.08 6.98 9.28
C GLY A 103 4.51 8.38 9.74
N SER A 104 3.68 9.40 9.49
CA SER A 104 3.86 10.71 10.08
C SER A 104 3.35 10.65 11.51
N ASP A 105 4.28 10.66 12.47
CA ASP A 105 3.94 10.98 13.85
C ASP A 105 3.36 12.40 13.86
N GLU A 106 2.09 12.54 14.22
CA GLU A 106 1.54 13.84 14.56
C GLU A 106 2.30 14.36 15.78
N LYS A 107 3.32 15.18 15.54
CA LYS A 107 4.04 15.84 16.61
C LYS A 107 3.08 16.81 17.28
N GLU A 108 2.96 16.71 18.60
CA GLU A 108 2.32 17.74 19.40
C GLU A 108 3.01 19.07 19.12
N ASN A 109 2.30 20.00 18.49
CA ASN A 109 2.78 21.35 18.32
C ASN A 109 2.43 22.13 19.59
N ILE A 110 3.29 22.02 20.60
CA ILE A 110 3.11 22.72 21.87
C ILE A 110 3.42 24.20 21.63
N LEU A 111 2.41 25.03 21.81
CA LEU A 111 2.56 26.47 21.79
C LEU A 111 2.79 26.99 23.23
N PRO A 112 3.57 28.07 23.41
CA PRO A 112 3.76 28.69 24.71
C PRO A 112 2.46 29.31 25.23
N ASP A 113 2.37 29.55 26.53
CA ASP A 113 1.26 30.33 27.09
C ASP A 113 1.30 31.76 26.53
N MET A 114 0.17 32.25 26.02
CA MET A 114 0.05 33.57 25.39
C MET A 114 -1.29 34.21 25.77
N THR A 115 -1.32 35.54 25.81
CA THR A 115 -2.53 36.34 26.01
C THR A 115 -2.78 37.32 24.86
N THR A 116 -4.04 37.71 24.68
CA THR A 116 -4.40 38.72 23.68
C THR A 116 -3.72 40.05 24.02
N GLY A 117 -2.93 40.57 23.06
CA GLY A 117 -2.16 41.80 23.23
C GLY A 117 -0.67 41.58 23.42
N ASP A 118 -0.22 40.33 23.59
CA ASP A 118 1.20 39.99 23.64
C ASP A 118 1.91 40.42 22.35
N THR A 119 3.12 40.98 22.51
CA THR A 119 3.98 41.37 21.39
C THR A 119 5.02 40.27 21.16
N VAL A 120 5.12 39.80 19.92
CA VAL A 120 6.08 38.76 19.53
C VAL A 120 7.09 39.29 18.52
N GLN A 121 8.33 38.79 18.59
CA GLN A 121 9.37 39.14 17.64
C GLN A 121 9.47 38.08 16.54
N SER A 122 9.46 38.52 15.28
CA SER A 122 9.78 37.65 14.15
C SER A 122 11.28 37.35 14.15
N LEU A 123 11.64 36.08 14.28
CA LEU A 123 13.04 35.63 14.25
C LEU A 123 13.49 35.24 12.84
N ASN A 124 12.66 34.48 12.12
CA ASN A 124 12.97 33.99 10.78
C ASN A 124 11.67 33.81 9.98
N VAL A 125 11.76 34.06 8.67
CA VAL A 125 10.70 33.77 7.69
C VAL A 125 11.29 32.77 6.70
N ASP A 126 10.84 31.53 6.75
CA ASP A 126 11.29 30.42 5.90
C ASP A 126 10.31 30.22 4.73
N PRO A 127 10.56 30.79 3.54
CA PRO A 127 9.68 30.60 2.39
C PRO A 127 9.76 29.16 1.89
N ARG A 128 8.63 28.45 1.95
CA ARG A 128 8.53 27.08 1.45
C ARG A 128 7.68 27.00 0.20
N GLN A 129 8.25 26.43 -0.86
CA GLN A 129 7.49 26.04 -2.03
C GLN A 129 6.83 24.68 -1.77
N HIS A 130 5.54 24.60 -2.08
CA HIS A 130 4.77 23.38 -2.00
C HIS A 130 4.17 23.06 -3.37
N PHE A 131 4.04 21.77 -3.67
CA PHE A 131 3.33 21.26 -4.84
C PHE A 131 2.07 20.52 -4.39
N THR A 132 1.04 20.56 -5.23
CA THR A 132 -0.11 19.68 -5.05
C THR A 132 0.34 18.24 -5.29
N GLN A 133 -0.06 17.35 -4.37
CA GLN A 133 0.24 15.93 -4.51
C GLN A 133 -0.97 15.22 -5.10
N PRO A 134 -0.77 14.22 -5.97
CA PRO A 134 -1.86 13.37 -6.43
C PRO A 134 -2.44 12.55 -5.27
N PRO A 135 -3.66 12.03 -5.40
CA PRO A 135 -4.25 11.14 -4.39
C PRO A 135 -3.29 9.99 -4.04
N PRO A 136 -3.12 9.66 -2.74
CA PRO A 136 -2.22 8.59 -2.35
C PRO A 136 -2.78 7.26 -2.84
N ARG A 137 -1.91 6.40 -3.36
CA ARG A 137 -2.27 5.02 -3.71
C ARG A 137 -2.72 4.23 -2.47
N PHE A 138 -3.53 3.20 -2.72
CA PHE A 138 -4.04 2.32 -1.67
C PHE A 138 -2.92 1.49 -1.03
N THR A 139 -2.92 1.44 0.30
CA THR A 139 -2.31 0.35 1.08
C THR A 139 -3.32 -0.80 1.19
N GLU A 140 -2.87 -1.95 1.69
CA GLU A 140 -3.79 -3.04 2.07
C GLU A 140 -4.85 -2.57 3.07
N ALA A 141 -4.42 -1.86 4.13
CA ALA A 141 -5.32 -1.34 5.16
C ALA A 141 -6.35 -0.35 4.61
N ARG A 142 -5.90 0.61 3.79
CA ARG A 142 -6.79 1.61 3.19
C ARG A 142 -7.75 0.98 2.18
N LEU A 143 -7.31 -0.01 1.40
CA LEU A 143 -8.18 -0.71 0.47
C LEU A 143 -9.28 -1.49 1.23
N VAL A 144 -8.92 -2.22 2.29
CA VAL A 144 -9.91 -2.91 3.15
C VAL A 144 -10.90 -1.91 3.74
N LYS A 145 -10.40 -0.79 4.29
CA LYS A 145 -11.24 0.27 4.83
C LYS A 145 -12.21 0.82 3.78
N THR A 146 -11.73 1.10 2.57
CA THR A 146 -12.57 1.61 1.48
C THR A 146 -13.60 0.58 1.03
N LEU A 147 -13.23 -0.70 0.89
CA LEU A 147 -14.18 -1.79 0.58
C LEU A 147 -15.28 -1.89 1.64
N GLU A 148 -14.90 -1.81 2.92
CA GLU A 148 -15.84 -1.81 4.04
C GLU A 148 -16.76 -0.58 4.04
N GLU A 149 -16.25 0.62 3.72
CA GLU A 149 -17.04 1.86 3.64
C GLU A 149 -18.07 1.84 2.52
N ILE A 150 -17.74 1.23 1.37
CA ILE A 150 -18.65 1.11 0.22
C ILE A 150 -19.49 -0.18 0.23
N GLY A 151 -19.38 -1.00 1.28
CA GLY A 151 -20.21 -2.20 1.47
C GLY A 151 -19.82 -3.43 0.64
N ILE A 152 -18.63 -3.41 0.00
CA ILE A 152 -18.13 -4.54 -0.79
C ILE A 152 -17.29 -5.47 0.10
N GLY A 153 -17.57 -6.77 0.03
CA GLY A 153 -16.90 -7.78 0.82
C GLY A 153 -17.35 -7.84 2.27
N ARG A 154 -16.83 -8.83 3.00
CA ARG A 154 -17.15 -9.16 4.39
C ARG A 154 -15.85 -9.49 5.14
N PRO A 155 -15.84 -9.54 6.48
CA PRO A 155 -14.65 -9.92 7.25
C PRO A 155 -13.97 -11.21 6.78
N SER A 156 -14.74 -12.15 6.25
CA SER A 156 -14.25 -13.41 5.67
C SER A 156 -13.60 -13.27 4.29
N THR A 157 -13.85 -12.18 3.54
CA THR A 157 -13.41 -12.04 2.14
C THR A 157 -12.35 -10.96 1.93
N TYR A 158 -12.13 -10.02 2.86
CA TYR A 158 -11.12 -8.97 2.68
C TYR A 158 -9.71 -9.51 2.38
N ALA A 159 -9.15 -10.35 3.25
CA ALA A 159 -7.82 -10.90 3.06
C ALA A 159 -7.73 -11.85 1.83
N PRO A 160 -8.69 -12.77 1.60
CA PRO A 160 -8.70 -13.59 0.37
C PRO A 160 -8.79 -12.79 -0.92
N THR A 161 -9.56 -11.69 -0.95
CA THR A 161 -9.65 -10.80 -2.12
C THR A 161 -8.30 -10.15 -2.39
N LEU A 162 -7.65 -9.58 -1.37
CA LEU A 162 -6.32 -8.99 -1.51
C LEU A 162 -5.26 -10.01 -1.96
N ASP A 163 -5.29 -11.24 -1.43
CA ASP A 163 -4.40 -12.32 -1.89
C ASP A 163 -4.66 -12.68 -3.35
N THR A 164 -5.94 -12.81 -3.75
CA THR A 164 -6.32 -13.26 -5.09
C THR A 164 -5.88 -12.28 -6.17
N ILE A 165 -6.12 -10.97 -5.99
CA ILE A 165 -5.74 -9.95 -6.98
C ILE A 165 -4.22 -9.83 -7.12
N GLN A 166 -3.46 -10.10 -6.06
CA GLN A 166 -2.00 -10.13 -6.07
C GLN A 166 -1.47 -11.41 -6.72
N ARG A 167 -2.01 -12.57 -6.33
CA ARG A 167 -1.59 -13.89 -6.84
C ARG A 167 -1.87 -14.06 -8.32
N ARG A 168 -2.98 -13.48 -8.82
CA ARG A 168 -3.31 -13.42 -10.25
C ARG A 168 -2.54 -12.35 -11.02
N ASN A 169 -1.68 -11.59 -10.34
CA ASN A 169 -0.88 -10.53 -10.94
C ASN A 169 -1.74 -9.46 -11.64
N TYR A 170 -2.91 -9.13 -11.10
CA TYR A 170 -3.67 -7.95 -11.53
C TYR A 170 -3.09 -6.68 -10.90
N VAL A 171 -2.63 -6.81 -9.66
CA VAL A 171 -1.92 -5.75 -8.94
C VAL A 171 -0.63 -6.28 -8.34
N THR A 172 0.31 -5.38 -8.10
CA THR A 172 1.54 -5.65 -7.35
C THR A 172 1.67 -4.65 -6.21
N LEU A 173 2.52 -4.96 -5.22
CA LEU A 173 2.87 -4.03 -4.16
C LEU A 173 4.24 -3.41 -4.43
N ASP A 174 4.29 -2.09 -4.55
CA ASP A 174 5.54 -1.31 -4.48
C ASP A 174 5.50 -0.43 -3.24
N ASN A 175 6.50 -0.56 -2.37
CA ASN A 175 6.59 0.15 -1.09
C ASN A 175 5.26 0.09 -0.27
N LYS A 176 4.62 -1.09 -0.24
CA LYS A 176 3.33 -1.36 0.42
C LYS A 176 2.12 -0.62 -0.19
N ARG A 177 2.25 -0.13 -1.42
CA ARG A 177 1.16 0.50 -2.18
C ARG A 177 0.78 -0.37 -3.35
N PHE A 178 -0.51 -0.50 -3.59
CA PHE A 178 -1.03 -1.22 -4.75
C PHE A 178 -0.73 -0.47 -6.05
N MET A 179 -0.26 -1.25 -7.01
CA MET A 179 0.07 -0.82 -8.34
C MET A 179 -0.66 -1.71 -9.34
N PRO A 180 -1.55 -1.16 -10.19
CA PRO A 180 -2.14 -1.94 -11.26
C PRO A 180 -1.02 -2.42 -12.18
N THR A 181 -1.18 -3.64 -12.68
CA THR A 181 -0.33 -4.18 -13.74
C THR A 181 -1.03 -3.97 -15.08
N GLU A 182 -0.27 -4.03 -16.17
CA GLU A 182 -0.82 -4.03 -17.52
C GLU A 182 -1.88 -5.12 -17.72
N LEU A 183 -1.65 -6.33 -17.21
CA LEU A 183 -2.64 -7.41 -17.24
C LEU A 183 -3.92 -7.02 -16.49
N GLY A 184 -3.78 -6.43 -15.31
CA GLY A 184 -4.92 -5.95 -14.52
C GLY A 184 -5.71 -4.87 -15.22
N GLU A 185 -5.03 -3.93 -15.89
CA GLU A 185 -5.67 -2.86 -16.66
C GLU A 185 -6.40 -3.39 -17.89
N ILE A 186 -5.79 -4.31 -18.65
CA ILE A 186 -6.42 -4.96 -19.81
C ILE A 186 -7.65 -5.75 -19.37
N VAL A 187 -7.53 -6.59 -18.34
CA VAL A 187 -8.66 -7.38 -17.83
C VAL A 187 -9.76 -6.48 -17.31
N TYR A 188 -9.42 -5.41 -16.57
CA TYR A 188 -10.41 -4.45 -16.11
C TYR A 188 -11.14 -3.77 -17.27
N ALA A 189 -10.43 -3.32 -18.31
CA ALA A 189 -11.02 -2.68 -19.47
C ALA A 189 -12.01 -3.61 -20.19
N LEU A 190 -11.61 -4.87 -20.41
CA LEU A 190 -12.47 -5.88 -21.03
C LEU A 190 -13.73 -6.16 -20.19
N VAL A 191 -13.56 -6.38 -18.88
CA VAL A 191 -14.71 -6.66 -18.01
C VAL A 191 -15.62 -5.43 -17.91
N ALA A 192 -15.07 -4.21 -17.90
CA ALA A 192 -15.86 -2.98 -17.87
C ALA A 192 -16.68 -2.76 -19.15
N GLU A 193 -16.16 -3.18 -20.30
CA GLU A 193 -16.85 -3.07 -21.59
C GLU A 193 -18.00 -4.07 -21.71
N TYR A 194 -17.77 -5.33 -21.34
CA TYR A 194 -18.72 -6.42 -21.55
C TYR A 194 -19.64 -6.71 -20.37
N PHE A 195 -19.23 -6.38 -19.14
CA PHE A 195 -19.94 -6.67 -17.89
C PHE A 195 -20.06 -5.43 -16.98
N PRO A 196 -20.58 -4.29 -17.47
CA PRO A 196 -20.62 -3.03 -16.72
C PRO A 196 -21.45 -3.11 -15.44
N GLU A 197 -22.51 -3.94 -15.41
CA GLU A 197 -23.34 -4.11 -14.22
C GLU A 197 -22.58 -4.83 -13.10
N ILE A 198 -21.78 -5.85 -13.42
CA ILE A 198 -21.07 -6.66 -12.43
C ILE A 198 -19.91 -5.90 -11.79
N ILE A 199 -19.24 -5.02 -12.54
CA ILE A 199 -18.14 -4.21 -12.00
C ILE A 199 -18.64 -2.96 -11.25
N ASP A 200 -19.93 -2.64 -11.35
CA ASP A 200 -20.50 -1.54 -10.61
C ASP A 200 -20.43 -1.82 -9.10
N VAL A 201 -19.95 -0.80 -8.37
CA VAL A 201 -19.74 -0.88 -6.92
C VAL A 201 -21.08 -1.07 -6.20
N THR A 202 -22.13 -0.39 -6.69
CA THR A 202 -23.47 -0.44 -6.09
C THR A 202 -24.09 -1.80 -6.28
N PHE A 203 -23.98 -2.38 -7.48
CA PHE A 203 -24.44 -3.74 -7.76
C PHE A 203 -23.74 -4.76 -6.86
N THR A 204 -22.42 -4.68 -6.76
CA THR A 204 -21.61 -5.59 -5.93
C THR A 204 -22.01 -5.49 -4.45
N ALA A 205 -22.16 -4.28 -3.92
CA ALA A 205 -22.59 -4.07 -2.54
C ALA A 205 -24.01 -4.61 -2.30
N ASN A 206 -24.94 -4.39 -3.24
CA ASN A 206 -26.31 -4.91 -3.16
C ASN A 206 -26.34 -6.45 -3.18
N MET A 207 -25.46 -7.10 -3.96
CA MET A 207 -25.34 -8.55 -3.96
C MET A 207 -24.96 -9.08 -2.58
N GLU A 208 -23.99 -8.45 -1.93
CA GLU A 208 -23.59 -8.80 -0.56
C GLU A 208 -24.75 -8.63 0.44
N GLU A 209 -25.56 -7.57 0.32
CA GLU A 209 -26.77 -7.40 1.13
C GLU A 209 -27.83 -8.49 0.88
N LYS A 210 -28.00 -8.93 -0.39
CA LYS A 210 -28.89 -10.06 -0.72
C LYS A 210 -28.40 -11.36 -0.08
N LEU A 211 -27.09 -11.60 -0.07
CA LEU A 211 -26.50 -12.79 0.58
C LEU A 211 -26.67 -12.74 2.11
N ASP A 212 -26.52 -11.57 2.74
CA ASP A 212 -26.85 -11.41 4.16
C ASP A 212 -28.35 -11.67 4.40
N ALA A 213 -29.24 -11.22 3.51
CA ALA A 213 -30.67 -11.47 3.64
C ALA A 213 -31.02 -12.96 3.53
N VAL A 214 -30.28 -13.72 2.71
CA VAL A 214 -30.37 -15.19 2.64
C VAL A 214 -29.96 -15.82 3.97
N GLU A 215 -28.83 -15.40 4.55
CA GLU A 215 -28.35 -15.90 5.85
C GLU A 215 -29.40 -15.70 6.96
N HIS A 216 -30.07 -14.54 6.98
CA HIS A 216 -31.13 -14.23 7.94
C HIS A 216 -32.49 -14.86 7.61
N GLY A 217 -32.58 -15.70 6.57
CA GLY A 217 -33.82 -16.35 6.14
C GLY A 217 -34.87 -15.40 5.55
N LYS A 218 -34.48 -14.19 5.14
CA LYS A 218 -35.37 -13.18 4.51
C LYS A 218 -35.53 -13.39 3.00
N MET A 219 -34.59 -14.09 2.37
CA MET A 219 -34.63 -14.40 0.94
C MET A 219 -34.27 -15.87 0.69
N GLU A 220 -34.82 -16.46 -0.37
CA GLU A 220 -34.44 -17.79 -0.82
C GLU A 220 -33.22 -17.70 -1.74
N TRP A 221 -32.14 -18.38 -1.39
CA TRP A 221 -30.86 -18.30 -2.13
C TRP A 221 -31.01 -18.61 -3.62
N LYS A 222 -31.86 -19.58 -3.99
CA LYS A 222 -32.11 -19.95 -5.39
C LYS A 222 -32.67 -18.79 -6.22
N LYS A 223 -33.51 -17.94 -5.63
CA LYS A 223 -34.06 -16.77 -6.32
C LYS A 223 -32.98 -15.73 -6.58
N VAL A 224 -32.11 -15.49 -5.58
CA VAL A 224 -30.97 -14.57 -5.74
C VAL A 224 -30.04 -15.03 -6.86
N ILE A 225 -29.75 -16.34 -6.93
CA ILE A 225 -28.93 -16.92 -8.00
C ILE A 225 -29.63 -16.85 -9.36
N ASP A 226 -30.93 -17.16 -9.46
CA ASP A 226 -31.67 -17.10 -10.73
C ASP A 226 -31.78 -15.65 -11.26
N GLU A 227 -32.00 -14.68 -10.36
CA GLU A 227 -32.01 -13.25 -10.69
C GLU A 227 -30.66 -12.75 -11.22
N PHE A 228 -29.55 -13.27 -10.68
CA PHE A 228 -28.20 -12.95 -11.15
C PHE A 228 -27.87 -13.65 -12.47
N TYR A 229 -28.13 -14.96 -12.55
CA TYR A 229 -27.61 -15.81 -13.62
C TYR A 229 -28.30 -15.57 -14.96
N ARG A 230 -29.62 -15.36 -14.99
CA ARG A 230 -30.37 -15.15 -16.25
C ARG A 230 -29.92 -13.95 -17.09
N PRO A 231 -29.68 -12.76 -16.52
CA PRO A 231 -29.10 -11.65 -17.28
C PRO A 231 -27.62 -11.93 -17.60
N PHE A 232 -26.85 -12.41 -16.61
CA PHE A 232 -25.42 -12.67 -16.79
C PHE A 232 -25.11 -13.66 -17.92
N GLU A 233 -25.87 -14.74 -18.06
CA GLU A 233 -25.69 -15.72 -19.14
C GLU A 233 -25.79 -15.09 -20.53
N LYS A 234 -26.68 -14.09 -20.70
CA LYS A 234 -26.82 -13.37 -21.97
C LYS A 234 -25.64 -12.44 -22.23
N GLU A 235 -25.13 -11.78 -21.19
CA GLU A 235 -23.91 -10.96 -21.29
C GLU A 235 -22.71 -11.83 -21.66
N VAL A 236 -22.58 -13.02 -21.07
CA VAL A 236 -21.52 -13.99 -21.40
C VAL A 236 -21.64 -14.45 -22.85
N GLN A 237 -22.83 -14.81 -23.33
CA GLN A 237 -23.03 -15.21 -24.73
C GLN A 237 -22.66 -14.09 -25.71
N LYS A 238 -23.02 -12.84 -25.39
CA LYS A 238 -22.63 -11.68 -26.18
C LYS A 238 -21.11 -11.48 -26.16
N ALA A 239 -20.51 -11.53 -24.98
CA ALA A 239 -19.08 -11.41 -24.80
C ALA A 239 -18.33 -12.50 -25.58
N GLU A 240 -18.73 -13.77 -25.50
CA GLU A 240 -18.10 -14.86 -26.27
C GLU A 240 -18.16 -14.62 -27.79
N ALA A 241 -19.28 -14.11 -28.30
CA ALA A 241 -19.44 -13.82 -29.73
C ALA A 241 -18.62 -12.61 -30.22
N GLU A 242 -18.37 -11.62 -29.34
CA GLU A 242 -17.73 -10.35 -29.71
C GLU A 242 -16.25 -10.28 -29.31
N MET A 243 -15.85 -10.95 -28.23
CA MET A 243 -14.52 -10.89 -27.58
C MET A 243 -13.47 -11.74 -28.31
N GLU A 244 -13.88 -12.70 -29.14
CA GLU A 244 -12.99 -13.63 -29.87
C GLU A 244 -12.02 -12.93 -30.86
N LYS A 245 -12.10 -11.60 -31.00
CA LYS A 245 -11.23 -10.78 -31.87
C LYS A 245 -10.15 -9.99 -31.14
N ILE A 246 -10.11 -10.00 -29.81
CA ILE A 246 -9.09 -9.25 -29.06
C ILE A 246 -7.87 -10.15 -28.89
N VAL A 247 -7.10 -10.30 -29.96
CA VAL A 247 -5.70 -10.69 -29.82
C VAL A 247 -5.04 -9.54 -29.09
N ILE A 248 -4.59 -9.78 -27.86
CA ILE A 248 -3.64 -8.88 -27.21
C ILE A 248 -2.45 -8.86 -28.16
N GLU A 249 -2.35 -7.81 -28.98
CA GLU A 249 -1.21 -7.67 -29.87
C GLU A 249 0.02 -7.55 -28.98
N ASP A 250 0.80 -8.62 -28.94
CA ASP A 250 2.02 -8.63 -28.15
C ASP A 250 2.92 -7.53 -28.72
N GLU A 251 3.38 -6.59 -27.88
CA GLU A 251 4.24 -5.49 -28.33
C GLU A 251 5.46 -6.05 -29.07
N PRO A 252 5.74 -5.65 -30.32
CA PRO A 252 6.90 -6.16 -31.03
C PRO A 252 8.18 -5.76 -30.29
N ALA A 253 9.03 -6.75 -30.00
CA ALA A 253 10.27 -6.53 -29.27
C ALA A 253 11.36 -5.86 -30.13
N GLY A 254 11.10 -5.67 -31.43
CA GLY A 254 12.03 -5.08 -32.39
C GLY A 254 13.23 -5.96 -32.74
N ILE A 255 13.27 -7.20 -32.26
CA ILE A 255 14.33 -8.19 -32.54
C ILE A 255 13.73 -9.49 -33.08
N ASP A 256 14.45 -10.15 -33.99
CA ASP A 256 14.06 -11.46 -34.50
C ASP A 256 14.60 -12.60 -33.63
N CYS A 257 13.87 -13.70 -33.61
CA CYS A 257 14.22 -14.89 -32.86
C CYS A 257 15.44 -15.58 -33.47
N GLU A 258 16.50 -15.75 -32.68
CA GLU A 258 17.76 -16.39 -33.10
C GLU A 258 17.59 -17.85 -33.57
N LEU A 259 16.50 -18.54 -33.17
CA LEU A 259 16.27 -19.95 -33.51
C LEU A 259 15.45 -20.15 -34.78
N CYS A 260 14.55 -19.22 -35.12
CA CYS A 260 13.62 -19.42 -36.24
C CYS A 260 13.41 -18.19 -37.13
N GLY A 261 14.07 -17.06 -36.84
CA GLY A 261 14.00 -15.83 -37.64
C GLY A 261 12.65 -15.10 -37.61
N LYS A 262 11.69 -15.55 -36.79
CA LYS A 262 10.39 -14.86 -36.62
C LYS A 262 10.54 -13.71 -35.61
N PRO A 263 9.76 -12.62 -35.72
CA PRO A 263 9.84 -11.51 -34.79
C PRO A 263 9.58 -11.96 -33.35
N MET A 264 10.33 -11.43 -32.40
CA MET A 264 10.04 -11.60 -30.98
C MET A 264 9.02 -10.56 -30.53
N VAL A 265 8.24 -10.93 -29.52
CA VAL A 265 7.20 -10.11 -28.93
C VAL A 265 7.36 -10.06 -27.43
N ILE A 266 6.95 -8.97 -26.81
CA ILE A 266 7.05 -8.76 -25.37
C ILE A 266 5.83 -9.38 -24.70
N LYS A 267 6.06 -10.36 -23.83
CA LYS A 267 5.03 -11.04 -23.03
C LYS A 267 5.25 -10.77 -21.56
N MET A 268 4.16 -10.78 -20.78
CA MET A 268 4.22 -10.66 -19.34
C MET A 268 4.30 -12.06 -18.70
N GLY A 269 5.34 -12.30 -17.92
CA GLY A 269 5.52 -13.54 -17.15
C GLY A 269 5.54 -13.27 -15.64
N ARG A 270 5.63 -14.34 -14.84
CA ARG A 270 5.72 -14.26 -13.37
C ARG A 270 6.83 -13.30 -12.86
N TYR A 271 7.90 -13.15 -13.63
CA TYR A 271 9.07 -12.35 -13.24
C TYR A 271 9.11 -10.95 -13.88
N GLY A 272 8.10 -10.57 -14.68
CA GLY A 272 8.02 -9.31 -15.42
C GLY A 272 7.91 -9.52 -16.93
N LYS A 273 8.04 -8.43 -17.68
CA LYS A 273 8.07 -8.47 -19.16
C LYS A 273 9.29 -9.28 -19.63
N PHE A 274 9.09 -10.17 -20.59
CA PHE A 274 10.13 -10.95 -21.26
C PHE A 274 9.83 -11.02 -22.76
N MET A 275 10.86 -11.22 -23.58
CA MET A 275 10.69 -11.41 -25.01
C MET A 275 10.44 -12.90 -25.29
N ALA A 276 9.39 -13.22 -26.03
CA ALA A 276 9.07 -14.56 -26.51
C ALA A 276 9.05 -14.58 -28.03
N CYS A 277 9.37 -15.71 -28.65
CA CYS A 277 9.18 -15.85 -30.09
C CYS A 277 7.69 -15.77 -30.46
N SER A 278 7.33 -14.98 -31.49
CA SER A 278 5.96 -14.95 -32.04
C SER A 278 5.51 -16.31 -32.60
N GLY A 279 6.46 -17.17 -32.97
CA GLY A 279 6.20 -18.52 -33.47
C GLY A 279 5.83 -19.56 -32.40
N PHE A 280 5.48 -19.16 -31.18
CA PHE A 280 4.96 -20.07 -30.15
C PHE A 280 3.59 -20.63 -30.58
N PRO A 281 3.31 -21.94 -30.43
CA PRO A 281 4.03 -22.94 -29.65
C PRO A 281 5.21 -23.65 -30.35
N ASP A 282 5.40 -23.47 -31.67
CA ASP A 282 6.41 -24.17 -32.47
C ASP A 282 7.85 -23.77 -32.11
N CYS A 283 8.07 -22.52 -31.69
CA CYS A 283 9.34 -22.02 -31.18
C CYS A 283 9.19 -21.49 -29.75
N ARG A 284 9.83 -22.17 -28.78
CA ARG A 284 9.78 -21.84 -27.34
C ARG A 284 10.92 -20.92 -26.87
N ASN A 285 11.58 -20.20 -27.79
CA ASN A 285 12.66 -19.30 -27.43
C ASN A 285 12.14 -18.12 -26.59
N THR A 286 12.78 -17.85 -25.46
CA THR A 286 12.46 -16.72 -24.59
C THR A 286 13.73 -16.03 -24.12
N LYS A 287 13.71 -14.70 -24.05
CA LYS A 287 14.78 -13.87 -23.53
C LYS A 287 14.23 -12.96 -22.43
N ALA A 288 14.95 -12.84 -21.32
CA ALA A 288 14.59 -11.88 -20.29
C ALA A 288 14.80 -10.45 -20.82
N ILE A 289 13.84 -9.55 -20.57
CA ILE A 289 14.08 -8.12 -20.80
C ILE A 289 14.90 -7.63 -19.63
N VAL A 290 16.14 -7.28 -19.93
CA VAL A 290 17.09 -6.81 -18.95
C VAL A 290 16.97 -5.29 -18.90
N LYS A 291 16.59 -4.74 -17.74
CA LYS A 291 16.50 -3.30 -17.55
C LYS A 291 17.87 -2.76 -17.17
N GLU A 292 18.58 -2.20 -18.14
CA GLU A 292 19.83 -1.47 -17.90
C GLU A 292 19.52 -0.18 -17.13
N ILE A 293 20.31 0.09 -16.09
CA ILE A 293 20.16 1.32 -15.29
C ILE A 293 21.01 2.49 -15.80
N GLY A 294 21.72 2.29 -16.92
CA GLY A 294 22.64 3.27 -17.50
C GLY A 294 23.90 3.48 -16.66
N VAL A 295 24.38 2.45 -15.95
CA VAL A 295 25.57 2.54 -15.11
C VAL A 295 26.54 1.44 -15.53
N MET A 296 27.79 1.80 -15.85
CA MET A 296 28.85 0.83 -16.12
C MET A 296 29.20 0.04 -14.85
N CYS A 297 29.46 -1.26 -15.01
CA CYS A 297 29.84 -2.15 -13.92
C CYS A 297 31.12 -1.64 -13.24
N PRO A 298 31.08 -1.35 -11.92
CA PRO A 298 32.25 -0.85 -11.21
C PRO A 298 33.44 -1.82 -11.20
N ASP A 299 33.16 -3.12 -11.22
CA ASP A 299 34.17 -4.17 -11.08
C ASP A 299 34.89 -4.45 -12.41
N CYS A 300 34.13 -4.70 -13.49
CA CYS A 300 34.72 -5.04 -14.78
C CYS A 300 34.90 -3.87 -15.73
N LYS A 301 34.24 -2.72 -15.51
CA LYS A 301 34.26 -1.51 -16.36
C LYS A 301 33.91 -1.72 -17.84
N GLU A 302 33.48 -2.91 -18.22
CA GLU A 302 33.12 -3.26 -19.59
C GLU A 302 31.66 -3.71 -19.72
N GLY A 303 31.06 -4.19 -18.64
CA GLY A 303 29.65 -4.60 -18.60
C GLY A 303 28.75 -3.48 -18.10
N HIS A 304 27.45 -3.60 -18.35
CA HIS A 304 26.42 -2.72 -17.80
C HIS A 304 25.80 -3.32 -16.55
N VAL A 305 25.45 -2.46 -15.59
CA VAL A 305 24.66 -2.87 -14.43
C VAL A 305 23.19 -2.93 -14.81
N ILE A 306 22.55 -4.02 -14.40
CA ILE A 306 21.18 -4.36 -14.77
C ILE A 306 20.34 -4.70 -13.54
N GLU A 307 19.04 -4.41 -13.60
CA GLU A 307 18.09 -4.78 -12.55
C GLU A 307 17.74 -6.27 -12.62
N ARG A 308 17.88 -6.98 -11.50
CA ARG A 308 17.51 -8.39 -11.33
C ARG A 308 16.66 -8.59 -10.09
N LYS A 309 15.90 -9.69 -10.04
CA LYS A 309 15.09 -10.09 -8.88
C LYS A 309 15.57 -11.43 -8.32
N SER A 310 15.78 -11.49 -7.02
CA SER A 310 16.16 -12.73 -6.32
C SER A 310 14.99 -13.73 -6.26
N LYS A 311 15.25 -14.99 -5.88
CA LYS A 311 14.21 -16.01 -5.63
C LYS A 311 13.14 -15.55 -4.62
N LYS A 312 13.48 -14.61 -3.72
CA LYS A 312 12.57 -14.00 -2.73
C LYS A 312 11.93 -12.70 -3.23
N ASN A 313 11.95 -12.43 -4.53
CA ASN A 313 11.42 -11.23 -5.18
C ASN A 313 12.04 -9.90 -4.71
N ARG A 314 13.22 -9.95 -4.07
CA ARG A 314 13.99 -8.74 -3.70
C ARG A 314 14.81 -8.26 -4.89
N LEU A 315 14.67 -6.98 -5.25
CA LEU A 315 15.45 -6.31 -6.29
C LEU A 315 16.93 -6.26 -5.91
N PHE A 316 17.80 -6.51 -6.88
CA PHE A 316 19.24 -6.30 -6.79
C PHE A 316 19.79 -5.87 -8.16
N TYR A 317 20.99 -5.34 -8.17
CA TYR A 317 21.69 -4.82 -9.34
C TYR A 317 22.91 -5.70 -9.58
N GLY A 318 23.04 -6.28 -10.77
CA GLY A 318 24.16 -7.14 -11.11
C GLY A 318 24.79 -6.78 -12.44
N CYS A 319 25.98 -7.31 -12.74
CA CYS A 319 26.58 -7.16 -14.06
C CYS A 319 25.84 -8.01 -15.11
N ASP A 320 25.68 -7.47 -16.31
CA ASP A 320 25.16 -8.17 -17.49
C ASP A 320 26.07 -9.32 -17.94
N LYS A 321 27.40 -9.17 -17.81
CA LYS A 321 28.42 -10.19 -18.11
C LYS A 321 28.52 -11.33 -17.10
N TYR A 322 27.51 -11.57 -16.27
CA TYR A 322 27.50 -12.76 -15.41
C TYR A 322 27.42 -14.04 -16.27
N PRO A 323 28.24 -15.09 -16.06
CA PRO A 323 29.06 -15.37 -14.87
C PRO A 323 30.51 -14.87 -14.88
N GLU A 324 30.96 -14.19 -15.95
CA GLU A 324 32.33 -13.66 -16.07
C GLU A 324 32.61 -12.54 -15.06
N CYS A 325 31.57 -11.77 -14.71
CA CYS A 325 31.61 -10.77 -13.65
C CYS A 325 30.52 -11.03 -12.60
N GLU A 326 30.92 -11.23 -11.35
CA GLU A 326 30.03 -11.54 -10.21
C GLU A 326 29.58 -10.31 -9.41
N TYR A 327 29.73 -9.09 -9.96
CA TYR A 327 29.30 -7.88 -9.28
C TYR A 327 27.81 -7.92 -8.92
N VAL A 328 27.51 -7.66 -7.64
CA VAL A 328 26.15 -7.60 -7.09
C VAL A 328 26.05 -6.46 -6.08
N SER A 329 25.02 -5.63 -6.22
CA SER A 329 24.63 -4.60 -5.26
C SER A 329 23.15 -4.70 -4.91
N TRP A 330 22.81 -4.49 -3.64
CA TRP A 330 21.41 -4.40 -3.20
C TRP A 330 20.82 -3.00 -3.33
N ASP A 331 21.69 -1.99 -3.38
CA ASP A 331 21.32 -0.58 -3.55
C ASP A 331 21.68 -0.14 -4.99
N ARG A 332 20.91 0.79 -5.57
CA ARG A 332 21.11 1.22 -6.96
C ARG A 332 22.42 1.99 -7.10
N PRO A 333 23.41 1.52 -7.87
CA PRO A 333 24.63 2.28 -8.09
C PRO A 333 24.38 3.48 -9.02
N ILE A 334 25.26 4.48 -8.94
CA ILE A 334 25.21 5.70 -9.75
C ILE A 334 26.48 5.80 -10.57
N GLU A 335 26.38 6.32 -11.79
CA GLU A 335 27.48 6.57 -12.72
C GLU A 335 28.31 7.81 -12.33
N ARG A 336 28.80 7.87 -11.10
CA ARG A 336 29.83 8.84 -10.70
C ARG A 336 30.66 8.32 -9.53
N PRO A 337 31.98 8.61 -9.51
CA PRO A 337 32.83 8.25 -8.39
C PRO A 337 32.50 9.08 -7.15
N CYS A 338 32.76 8.53 -5.97
CA CYS A 338 32.62 9.27 -4.73
C CYS A 338 33.64 10.43 -4.66
N PRO A 339 33.22 11.69 -4.50
CA PRO A 339 34.11 12.86 -4.51
C PRO A 339 35.04 12.95 -3.29
N LYS A 340 34.87 12.08 -2.28
CA LYS A 340 35.74 12.01 -1.10
C LYS A 340 36.88 11.01 -1.24
N CYS A 341 36.69 9.94 -2.01
CA CYS A 341 37.67 8.85 -2.07
C CYS A 341 38.02 8.39 -3.49
N ASP A 342 37.37 8.94 -4.53
CA ASP A 342 37.54 8.75 -5.98
C ASP A 342 37.53 7.30 -6.51
N LYS A 343 37.48 6.31 -5.63
CA LYS A 343 37.66 4.89 -5.96
C LYS A 343 36.39 4.05 -5.83
N HIS A 344 35.40 4.53 -5.09
CA HIS A 344 34.24 3.73 -4.69
C HIS A 344 32.93 4.30 -5.25
N THR A 345 32.03 3.38 -5.59
CA THR A 345 30.73 3.66 -6.20
C THR A 345 29.78 4.31 -5.21
N LEU A 346 29.03 5.32 -5.68
CA LEU A 346 27.91 5.86 -4.95
C LEU A 346 26.66 5.00 -5.18
N VAL A 347 25.88 4.79 -4.13
CA VAL A 347 24.62 4.04 -4.18
C VAL A 347 23.47 4.87 -3.63
N VAL A 348 22.28 4.69 -4.20
CA VAL A 348 21.03 5.25 -3.70
C VAL A 348 20.45 4.33 -2.63
N LYS A 349 20.46 4.78 -1.38
CA LYS A 349 19.76 4.11 -0.28
C LYS A 349 18.36 4.68 -0.13
N LYS A 350 17.35 3.81 -0.21
CA LYS A 350 15.97 4.16 0.11
C LYS A 350 15.80 4.25 1.63
N LEU A 351 15.56 5.44 2.14
CA LEU A 351 15.22 5.72 3.53
C LEU A 351 13.71 5.93 3.67
N LYS A 352 13.20 5.90 4.91
CA LYS A 352 11.78 6.19 5.19
C LYS A 352 11.31 7.59 4.73
N LYS A 353 12.23 8.54 4.58
CA LYS A 353 11.96 9.95 4.27
C LYS A 353 12.43 10.40 2.88
N GLY A 354 12.89 9.48 2.04
CA GLY A 354 13.40 9.80 0.70
C GLY A 354 14.57 8.91 0.29
N ASN A 355 15.28 9.35 -0.75
CA ASN A 355 16.47 8.67 -1.25
C ASN A 355 17.71 9.44 -0.79
N GLN A 356 18.71 8.72 -0.26
CA GLN A 356 20.00 9.32 0.09
C GLN A 356 21.12 8.65 -0.70
N ILE A 357 22.00 9.47 -1.26
CA ILE A 357 23.17 9.00 -2.00
C ILE A 357 24.32 8.85 -1.02
N THR A 358 24.88 7.64 -0.94
CA THR A 358 25.95 7.30 0.01
C THR A 358 27.07 6.54 -0.70
N CYS A 359 28.29 6.69 -0.23
CA CYS A 359 29.41 5.86 -0.69
C CYS A 359 29.35 4.46 -0.08
N THR A 360 29.79 3.45 -0.82
CA THR A 360 29.88 2.06 -0.33
C THR A 360 31.01 1.83 0.67
N ALA A 361 32.05 2.68 0.68
CA ALA A 361 33.26 2.46 1.48
C ALA A 361 33.64 3.59 2.45
N CYS A 362 33.25 4.84 2.17
CA CYS A 362 33.52 5.97 3.06
C CYS A 362 32.23 6.56 3.64
N ASP A 363 32.39 7.50 4.56
CA ASP A 363 31.34 8.24 5.26
C ASP A 363 30.66 9.33 4.41
N TYR A 364 30.96 9.41 3.11
CA TYR A 364 30.35 10.38 2.22
C TYR A 364 28.85 10.14 2.04
N LYS A 365 28.08 11.22 2.21
CA LYS A 365 26.64 11.29 2.01
C LYS A 365 26.30 12.61 1.35
N GLU A 366 25.42 12.60 0.36
CA GLU A 366 24.88 13.83 -0.19
C GLU A 366 23.72 14.37 0.66
N GLU A 367 23.58 15.68 0.64
CA GLU A 367 22.39 16.35 1.18
C GLU A 367 21.15 15.90 0.40
N GLU A 368 20.04 15.69 1.10
CA GLU A 368 18.78 15.29 0.49
C GLU A 368 18.38 16.31 -0.58
N GLN A 369 18.38 15.90 -1.85
CA GLN A 369 17.71 16.68 -2.89
C GLN A 369 16.20 16.60 -2.62
N LYS A 370 15.63 17.71 -2.14
CA LYS A 370 14.19 17.88 -1.87
C LYS A 370 13.35 17.81 -3.12
#